data_AF-A0A942CIU1-F1
#
_entry.id   AF-A0A942CIU1-F1
#
_cell.length_a   1.000
_cell.length_b   1.000
_cell.length_c   1.000
_cell.angle_alpha   90.00
_cell.angle_beta   90.00
_cell.angle_gamma   90.00
#
_symmetry.space_group_name_H-M   'P 1'
#
loop_
_entity.id
_entity.type
_entity.pdbx_description
1 polymer ?
#
loop_
_entity_poly.entity_id
_entity_poly.type
_entity_poly.pdbx_seq_one_letter_code
_entity_poly.pdbx_strand_id
1 'polypeptide(L)'
;MRFLCGAVLLVLCCMTAAAQVPLDSDHDGLDDTLEQALLERFVPIFMVSKEDCSVAPARFREDIALPTVAADDGTIYGQAFRTGAGIELHFYHLWRADCGRMGHPLDTEHVSTLLTGTGDDDATYTARYWYAAAHEDTVCDASQITRAATINAQTHGAKVWISTGKHASFLDEELCKRGCGGDRCEEMTELHNVHVINLGEADAPMNGAVWAQSAAWPGLLSTKMTRSDMRAPLLTRLETLPDTDVAWANPEKRPAQATIAAGSTTIDALAMSDRKTNTALVIATDHTSNALDKSYGAVKGAIGTSLKNTGRFLRGGKRESEENRPKSTR
;
A
#
# COMPACT_ATOMS: atom_id res chain seq x y z
N MET A 1 68.29 -6.36 -59.36
CA MET A 1 66.85 -6.36 -59.03
C MET A 1 66.73 -6.54 -57.52
N ARG A 2 66.12 -5.58 -56.83
CA ARG A 2 66.19 -5.42 -55.36
C ARG A 2 65.11 -6.28 -54.67
N PHE A 3 65.53 -7.10 -53.72
CA PHE A 3 64.67 -7.80 -52.77
C PHE A 3 64.15 -6.81 -51.71
N LEU A 4 62.83 -6.62 -51.62
CA LEU A 4 62.19 -5.96 -50.48
C LEU A 4 61.77 -7.04 -49.47
N CYS A 5 62.48 -7.10 -48.34
CA CYS A 5 62.03 -7.78 -47.12
C CYS A 5 61.03 -6.88 -46.40
N GLY A 6 59.73 -7.22 -46.49
CA GLY A 6 58.70 -6.61 -45.66
C GLY A 6 58.64 -7.31 -44.29
N ALA A 7 59.07 -6.61 -43.24
CA ALA A 7 58.90 -7.05 -41.85
C ALA A 7 57.47 -6.70 -41.39
N VAL A 8 56.64 -7.73 -41.23
CA VAL A 8 55.31 -7.62 -40.59
C VAL A 8 55.52 -7.67 -39.08
N LEU A 9 55.39 -6.51 -38.42
CA LEU A 9 55.46 -6.38 -36.96
C LEU A 9 54.09 -6.73 -36.38
N LEU A 10 53.94 -7.95 -35.87
CA LEU A 10 52.73 -8.44 -35.24
C LEU A 10 52.69 -7.94 -33.78
N VAL A 11 52.01 -6.81 -33.54
CA VAL A 11 51.81 -6.26 -32.19
C VAL A 11 50.73 -7.10 -31.49
N LEU A 12 51.16 -8.04 -30.65
CA LEU A 12 50.30 -8.73 -29.69
C LEU A 12 49.86 -7.72 -28.62
N CYS A 13 48.68 -7.14 -28.80
CA CYS A 13 48.05 -6.32 -27.77
C CYS A 13 47.46 -7.28 -26.72
N CYS A 14 48.22 -7.55 -25.65
CA CYS A 14 47.71 -8.23 -24.46
C CYS A 14 46.68 -7.31 -23.79
N MET A 15 45.42 -7.39 -24.23
CA MET A 15 44.28 -6.80 -23.55
C MET A 15 44.07 -7.59 -22.25
N THR A 16 44.73 -7.19 -21.17
CA THR A 16 44.36 -7.62 -19.83
C THR A 16 42.98 -7.05 -19.55
N ALA A 17 41.96 -7.90 -19.53
CA ALA A 17 40.63 -7.53 -19.05
C ALA A 17 40.76 -7.12 -17.58
N ALA A 18 40.83 -5.82 -17.30
CA ALA A 18 40.65 -5.33 -15.96
C ALA A 18 39.20 -5.64 -15.57
N ALA A 19 39.02 -6.40 -14.49
CA ALA A 19 37.70 -6.56 -13.90
C ALA A 19 37.20 -5.17 -13.54
N GLN A 20 36.08 -4.76 -14.15
CA GLN A 20 35.41 -3.52 -13.75
C GLN A 20 34.91 -3.72 -12.33
N VAL A 21 35.30 -2.82 -11.43
CA VAL A 21 34.74 -2.80 -10.08
C VAL A 21 33.26 -2.47 -10.22
N PRO A 22 32.35 -3.28 -9.65
CA PRO A 22 30.93 -2.98 -9.63
C PRO A 22 30.68 -1.56 -9.09
N LEU A 23 29.77 -0.81 -9.72
CA LEU A 23 29.47 0.56 -9.34
C LEU A 23 28.36 0.53 -8.29
N ASP A 24 28.58 1.19 -7.16
CA ASP A 24 27.62 1.33 -6.06
C ASP A 24 27.47 2.84 -5.82
N SER A 25 26.55 3.45 -6.57
CA SER A 25 26.42 4.90 -6.66
C SER A 25 25.73 5.52 -5.45
N ASP A 26 24.89 4.76 -4.75
CA ASP A 26 24.14 5.20 -3.57
C ASP A 26 24.71 4.67 -2.24
N HIS A 27 25.77 3.86 -2.32
CA HIS A 27 26.60 3.42 -1.21
C HIS A 27 25.91 2.49 -0.21
N ASP A 28 24.94 1.70 -0.68
CA ASP A 28 24.18 0.74 0.13
C ASP A 28 24.86 -0.65 0.21
N GLY A 29 25.91 -0.87 -0.61
CA GLY A 29 26.63 -2.13 -0.70
C GLY A 29 26.05 -3.15 -1.69
N LEU A 30 25.15 -2.73 -2.58
CA LEU A 30 24.71 -3.42 -3.78
C LEU A 30 25.34 -2.76 -5.02
N ASP A 31 25.54 -3.56 -6.06
CA ASP A 31 25.98 -3.01 -7.36
C ASP A 31 24.75 -2.51 -8.12
N ASP A 32 24.82 -1.29 -8.66
CA ASP A 32 23.75 -0.63 -9.41
C ASP A 32 23.16 -1.54 -10.50
N THR A 33 24.00 -2.38 -11.14
CA THR A 33 23.56 -3.30 -12.19
C THR A 33 22.72 -4.44 -11.62
N LEU A 34 23.15 -5.02 -10.49
CA LEU A 34 22.38 -6.06 -9.79
C LEU A 34 21.04 -5.50 -9.29
N GLU A 35 21.05 -4.31 -8.70
CA GLU A 35 19.82 -3.66 -8.23
C GLU A 35 18.82 -3.47 -9.37
N GLN A 36 19.25 -2.87 -10.47
CA GLN A 36 18.40 -2.64 -11.64
C GLN A 36 17.87 -3.97 -12.20
N ALA A 37 18.70 -5.01 -12.29
CA ALA A 37 18.28 -6.33 -12.76
C ALA A 37 17.21 -6.97 -11.84
N LEU A 38 17.38 -6.85 -10.52
CA LEU A 38 16.40 -7.34 -9.54
C LEU A 38 15.09 -6.55 -9.62
N LEU A 39 15.16 -5.22 -9.72
CA LEU A 39 14.00 -4.35 -9.87
C LEU A 39 13.21 -4.67 -11.16
N GLU A 40 13.89 -4.83 -12.29
CA GLU A 40 13.25 -5.19 -13.56
C GLU A 40 12.60 -6.57 -13.53
N ARG A 41 13.25 -7.55 -12.91
CA ARG A 41 12.72 -8.91 -12.83
C ARG A 41 11.52 -9.05 -11.91
N PHE A 42 11.55 -8.36 -10.77
CA PHE A 42 10.52 -8.45 -9.75
C PHE A 42 9.50 -7.32 -9.81
N VAL A 43 9.52 -6.46 -10.84
CA VAL A 43 8.51 -5.40 -10.98
C VAL A 43 7.08 -5.98 -10.95
N PRO A 44 6.18 -5.45 -10.10
CA PRO A 44 4.81 -5.95 -10.03
C PRO A 44 4.01 -5.75 -11.33
N ILE A 45 3.05 -6.63 -11.54
CA ILE A 45 2.01 -6.48 -12.56
C ILE A 45 0.88 -5.67 -11.92
N PHE A 46 0.90 -4.36 -12.15
CA PHE A 46 -0.09 -3.44 -11.59
C PHE A 46 -1.39 -3.49 -12.39
N MET A 47 -2.49 -3.73 -11.69
CA MET A 47 -3.84 -3.62 -12.18
C MET A 47 -4.38 -2.25 -11.73
N VAL A 48 -4.76 -1.41 -12.70
CA VAL A 48 -5.28 -0.05 -12.48
C VAL A 48 -6.67 0.08 -13.12
N SER A 49 -7.53 0.91 -12.53
CA SER A 49 -8.85 1.18 -13.11
C SER A 49 -8.73 2.10 -14.33
N LYS A 50 -9.50 1.83 -15.37
CA LYS A 50 -9.65 2.74 -16.52
C LYS A 50 -10.31 4.06 -16.17
N GLU A 51 -11.07 4.08 -15.08
CA GLU A 51 -11.79 5.26 -14.59
C GLU A 51 -10.96 6.06 -13.59
N ASP A 52 -9.71 5.66 -13.34
CA ASP A 52 -8.83 6.39 -12.44
C ASP A 52 -8.53 7.79 -12.99
N CYS A 53 -8.56 8.78 -12.11
CA CYS A 53 -8.36 10.18 -12.47
C CYS A 53 -6.93 10.50 -12.91
N SER A 54 -5.94 9.76 -12.41
CA SER A 54 -4.54 9.96 -12.74
C SER A 54 -4.07 8.98 -13.82
N VAL A 55 -4.93 8.03 -14.23
CA VAL A 55 -4.80 7.03 -15.33
C VAL A 55 -3.61 6.07 -15.19
N ALA A 56 -2.44 6.56 -14.80
CA ALA A 56 -1.22 5.80 -14.55
C ALA A 56 -0.31 6.54 -13.55
N PRO A 57 0.61 5.82 -12.89
CA PRO A 57 1.71 6.44 -12.15
C PRO A 57 2.50 7.44 -13.00
N ALA A 58 2.92 8.51 -12.34
CA ALA A 58 3.57 9.67 -12.92
C ALA A 58 5.09 9.55 -12.88
N ARG A 59 5.74 9.88 -14.00
CA ARG A 59 7.16 10.21 -14.05
C ARG A 59 7.39 11.66 -13.64
N PHE A 60 8.40 11.89 -12.82
CA PHE A 60 8.83 13.20 -12.33
C PHE A 60 10.08 13.68 -13.06
N ARG A 61 10.25 15.01 -13.14
CA ARG A 61 11.41 15.62 -13.77
C ARG A 61 12.66 15.44 -12.91
N GLU A 62 13.68 14.86 -13.53
CA GLU A 62 15.02 14.70 -12.96
C GLU A 62 15.63 16.05 -12.57
N ASP A 63 16.46 16.04 -11.53
CA ASP A 63 17.25 17.17 -11.02
C ASP A 63 16.44 18.40 -10.57
N ILE A 64 15.12 18.24 -10.37
CA ILE A 64 14.24 19.28 -9.81
C ILE A 64 13.79 18.84 -8.42
N ALA A 65 14.26 19.52 -7.36
CA ALA A 65 13.94 19.17 -5.97
C ALA A 65 12.45 19.29 -5.61
N LEU A 66 11.68 20.12 -6.31
CA LEU A 66 10.22 20.17 -6.18
C LEU A 66 9.61 19.11 -7.12
N PRO A 67 8.90 18.09 -6.62
CA PRO A 67 8.30 17.04 -7.45
C PRO A 67 7.40 17.67 -8.51
N THR A 68 7.88 17.63 -9.74
CA THR A 68 7.21 18.19 -10.92
C THR A 68 6.95 17.05 -11.89
N VAL A 69 5.67 16.74 -12.11
CA VAL A 69 5.29 15.67 -13.03
C VAL A 69 5.73 16.02 -14.46
N ALA A 70 6.46 15.09 -15.08
CA ALA A 70 6.84 15.11 -16.49
C ALA A 70 5.75 14.47 -17.36
N ALA A 71 5.24 13.29 -16.97
CA ALA A 71 4.21 12.55 -17.70
C ALA A 71 3.48 11.56 -16.77
N ASP A 72 2.24 11.19 -17.10
CA ASP A 72 1.49 10.10 -16.46
C ASP A 72 1.60 8.85 -17.34
N ASP A 73 2.77 8.19 -17.30
CA ASP A 73 3.21 7.19 -18.30
C ASP A 73 3.42 5.78 -17.74
N GLY A 74 3.06 5.54 -16.48
CA GLY A 74 3.21 4.24 -15.84
C GLY A 74 4.61 3.95 -15.30
N THR A 75 5.43 5.00 -15.14
CA THR A 75 6.74 4.88 -14.49
C THR A 75 6.60 4.44 -13.04
N ILE A 76 7.36 3.41 -12.68
CA ILE A 76 7.49 2.87 -11.34
C ILE A 76 8.89 3.20 -10.84
N TYR A 77 8.97 3.55 -9.57
CA TYR A 77 10.23 3.90 -8.93
C TYR A 77 10.64 2.77 -8.00
N GLY A 78 11.78 2.16 -8.28
CA GLY A 78 12.33 1.05 -7.51
C GLY A 78 13.35 1.52 -6.48
N GLN A 79 13.49 0.80 -5.39
CA GLN A 79 14.63 0.90 -4.48
C GLN A 79 15.00 -0.52 -4.07
N ALA A 80 16.28 -0.86 -4.03
CA ALA A 80 16.78 -2.09 -3.46
C ALA A 80 17.64 -1.73 -2.25
N PHE A 81 17.52 -2.47 -1.15
CA PHE A 81 18.46 -2.30 -0.04
C PHE A 81 18.65 -3.59 0.75
N ARG A 82 19.82 -3.71 1.37
CA ARG A 82 20.14 -4.86 2.22
C ARG A 82 19.41 -4.79 3.57
N THR A 83 18.86 -5.94 3.97
CA THR A 83 18.34 -6.16 5.32
C THR A 83 19.08 -7.32 5.98
N GLY A 84 18.88 -7.51 7.28
CA GLY A 84 19.39 -8.70 7.98
C GLY A 84 18.79 -10.02 7.48
N ALA A 85 17.72 -9.99 6.67
CA ALA A 85 17.01 -11.15 6.18
C ALA A 85 17.18 -11.42 4.68
N GLY A 86 17.81 -10.51 3.92
CA GLY A 86 17.92 -10.59 2.46
C GLY A 86 18.04 -9.22 1.81
N ILE A 87 17.63 -9.12 0.54
CA ILE A 87 17.47 -7.82 -0.15
C ILE A 87 15.97 -7.51 -0.13
N GLU A 88 15.60 -6.31 0.30
CA GLU A 88 14.23 -5.83 0.19
C GLU A 88 14.13 -4.90 -1.02
N LEU A 89 13.15 -5.15 -1.88
CA LEU A 89 12.83 -4.27 -3.00
C LEU A 89 11.56 -3.51 -2.67
N HIS A 90 11.56 -2.19 -2.87
CA HIS A 90 10.38 -1.33 -2.82
C HIS A 90 10.05 -0.86 -4.23
N PHE A 91 8.76 -0.89 -4.57
CA PHE A 91 8.21 -0.40 -5.82
C PHE A 91 7.20 0.68 -5.50
N TYR A 92 7.62 1.94 -5.64
CA TYR A 92 6.79 3.12 -5.45
C TYR A 92 6.06 3.44 -6.77
N HIS A 93 4.74 3.49 -6.70
CA HIS A 93 3.94 4.10 -7.75
C HIS A 93 3.49 5.47 -7.27
N LEU A 94 4.08 6.49 -7.89
CA LEU A 94 3.92 7.88 -7.52
C LEU A 94 2.87 8.51 -8.42
N TRP A 95 1.86 9.17 -7.86
CA TRP A 95 0.76 9.72 -8.65
C TRP A 95 0.77 11.24 -8.62
N ARG A 96 0.20 11.83 -9.66
CA ARG A 96 0.00 13.28 -9.73
C ARG A 96 -0.91 13.78 -8.62
N ALA A 97 -1.92 13.00 -8.25
CA ALA A 97 -2.90 13.36 -7.22
C ALA A 97 -3.64 12.12 -6.71
N ASP A 98 -3.94 12.08 -5.41
CA ASP A 98 -5.06 11.31 -4.83
C ASP A 98 -6.34 12.06 -5.20
N CYS A 99 -7.29 11.41 -5.86
CA CYS A 99 -8.59 12.00 -6.20
C CYS A 99 -9.76 11.26 -5.55
N GLY A 100 -9.48 10.47 -4.53
CA GLY A 100 -10.51 9.96 -3.64
C GLY A 100 -11.24 11.12 -2.96
N ARG A 101 -12.19 10.78 -2.10
CA ARG A 101 -13.10 11.77 -1.47
C ARG A 101 -12.39 12.94 -0.76
N MET A 102 -11.19 12.70 -0.25
CA MET A 102 -10.32 13.68 0.41
C MET A 102 -9.04 13.90 -0.40
N GLY A 103 -9.19 14.07 -1.71
CA GLY A 103 -8.07 14.14 -2.64
C GLY A 103 -7.08 15.27 -2.36
N HIS A 104 -5.84 15.05 -2.75
CA HIS A 104 -4.72 15.98 -2.60
C HIS A 104 -3.73 15.85 -3.76
N PRO A 105 -2.95 16.90 -4.06
CA PRO A 105 -1.84 16.79 -5.00
C PRO A 105 -0.79 15.83 -4.46
N LEU A 106 -0.18 15.08 -5.37
CA LEU A 106 0.81 14.04 -5.11
C LEU A 106 0.27 12.92 -4.25
N ASP A 107 0.66 11.71 -4.60
CA ASP A 107 0.35 10.55 -3.79
C ASP A 107 1.47 9.53 -3.92
N THR A 108 1.81 8.90 -2.81
CA THR A 108 2.91 7.96 -2.71
C THR A 108 2.41 6.68 -2.08
N GLU A 109 2.34 5.66 -2.91
CA GLU A 109 1.92 4.34 -2.51
C GLU A 109 2.94 3.32 -3.02
N HIS A 110 3.01 2.15 -2.38
CA HIS A 110 4.09 1.21 -2.66
C HIS A 110 3.75 -0.26 -2.39
N VAL A 111 4.58 -1.11 -2.97
CA VAL A 111 4.60 -2.57 -2.79
C VAL A 111 6.04 -2.97 -2.54
N SER A 112 6.29 -3.93 -1.66
CA SER A 112 7.64 -4.41 -1.40
C SER A 112 7.74 -5.93 -1.38
N THR A 113 8.94 -6.44 -1.63
CA THR A 113 9.23 -7.88 -1.61
C THR A 113 10.55 -8.16 -0.91
N LEU A 114 10.59 -9.23 -0.12
CA LEU A 114 11.83 -9.71 0.49
C LEU A 114 12.40 -10.82 -0.39
N LEU A 115 13.60 -10.59 -0.92
CA LEU A 115 14.35 -11.55 -1.70
C LEU A 115 15.33 -12.33 -0.83
N THR A 116 15.45 -13.62 -1.11
CA THR A 116 16.51 -14.48 -0.58
C THR A 116 17.32 -15.05 -1.74
N GLY A 117 18.64 -14.94 -1.64
CA GLY A 117 19.60 -15.34 -2.68
C GLY A 117 21.02 -14.94 -2.28
N THR A 118 22.00 -15.28 -3.10
CA THR A 118 23.41 -14.97 -2.85
C THR A 118 24.18 -14.82 -4.15
N GLY A 119 25.12 -13.88 -4.18
CA GLY A 119 25.99 -13.62 -5.33
C GLY A 119 25.52 -12.41 -6.13
N ASP A 120 26.18 -12.20 -7.27
CA ASP A 120 25.99 -11.01 -8.09
C ASP A 120 25.06 -11.26 -9.30
N ASP A 121 24.48 -12.46 -9.38
CA ASP A 121 23.59 -12.89 -10.45
C ASP A 121 22.14 -12.85 -9.97
N ASP A 122 21.31 -12.03 -10.61
CA ASP A 122 19.90 -11.88 -10.28
C ASP A 122 19.16 -13.23 -10.34
N ALA A 123 19.57 -14.14 -11.23
CA ALA A 123 19.01 -15.49 -11.41
C ALA A 123 18.93 -16.29 -10.10
N THR A 124 19.85 -16.02 -9.18
CA THR A 124 20.00 -16.72 -7.89
C THR A 124 19.02 -16.25 -6.81
N TYR A 125 18.36 -15.11 -7.02
CA TYR A 125 17.41 -14.53 -6.07
C TYR A 125 15.98 -15.03 -6.32
N THR A 126 15.27 -15.25 -5.21
CA THR A 126 13.85 -15.62 -5.19
C THR A 126 13.11 -14.76 -4.18
N ALA A 127 11.91 -14.31 -4.54
CA ALA A 127 11.03 -13.63 -3.61
C ALA A 127 10.47 -14.62 -2.59
N ARG A 128 10.53 -14.24 -1.31
CA ARG A 128 10.02 -15.02 -0.18
C ARG A 128 8.68 -14.49 0.30
N TYR A 129 8.54 -13.17 0.38
CA TYR A 129 7.33 -12.49 0.86
C TYR A 129 7.01 -11.28 0.02
N TRP A 130 5.74 -10.93 -0.02
CA TRP A 130 5.23 -9.71 -0.66
C TRP A 130 4.41 -8.93 0.35
N TYR A 131 4.58 -7.61 0.33
CA TYR A 131 3.81 -6.64 1.09
C TYR A 131 3.19 -5.62 0.15
N ALA A 132 1.95 -5.24 0.38
CA ALA A 132 1.27 -4.19 -0.36
C ALA A 132 0.71 -3.16 0.63
N ALA A 133 1.13 -1.89 0.47
CA ALA A 133 0.69 -0.80 1.33
C ALA A 133 -0.70 -0.34 0.89
N ALA A 134 -1.66 -0.40 1.81
CA ALA A 134 -3.00 0.12 1.57
C ALA A 134 -3.44 0.96 2.76
N HIS A 135 -3.58 2.27 2.57
CA HIS A 135 -3.89 3.22 3.64
C HIS A 135 -2.91 3.14 4.82
N GLU A 136 -1.65 2.82 4.53
CA GLU A 136 -0.60 2.60 5.51
C GLU A 136 -0.45 3.79 6.46
N ASP A 137 -0.12 3.52 7.73
CA ASP A 137 0.03 4.51 8.79
C ASP A 137 -1.24 5.30 9.16
N THR A 138 -2.40 4.91 8.62
CA THR A 138 -3.68 5.50 8.97
C THR A 138 -4.51 4.62 9.92
N VAL A 139 -5.64 5.14 10.39
CA VAL A 139 -6.67 4.32 11.08
C VAL A 139 -7.33 3.30 10.16
N CYS A 140 -7.17 3.48 8.85
CA CYS A 140 -7.69 2.66 7.78
C CYS A 140 -6.69 1.66 7.22
N ASP A 141 -5.51 1.49 7.84
CA ASP A 141 -4.43 0.61 7.37
C ASP A 141 -4.92 -0.81 7.05
N ALA A 142 -5.03 -1.05 5.75
CA ALA A 142 -5.49 -2.27 5.11
C ALA A 142 -4.32 -2.95 4.39
N SER A 143 -3.07 -2.63 4.75
CA SER A 143 -1.89 -3.22 4.13
C SER A 143 -1.93 -4.75 4.24
N GLN A 144 -1.32 -5.43 3.28
CA GLN A 144 -1.35 -6.89 3.16
C GLN A 144 0.06 -7.45 3.13
N ILE A 145 0.22 -8.67 3.64
CA ILE A 145 1.43 -9.46 3.52
C ILE A 145 1.08 -10.91 3.17
N THR A 146 1.88 -11.53 2.33
CA THR A 146 1.75 -12.96 1.99
C THR A 146 3.09 -13.58 1.62
N ARG A 147 3.12 -14.91 1.49
CA ARG A 147 4.28 -15.61 0.93
C ARG A 147 4.25 -15.49 -0.57
N ALA A 148 5.41 -15.33 -1.19
CA ALA A 148 5.51 -15.28 -2.64
C ALA A 148 4.93 -16.53 -3.31
N ALA A 149 5.09 -17.71 -2.70
CA ALA A 149 4.49 -18.96 -3.19
C ALA A 149 2.95 -18.93 -3.20
N THR A 150 2.31 -18.26 -2.24
CA THR A 150 0.85 -18.15 -2.14
C THR A 150 0.24 -17.50 -3.39
N ILE A 151 0.93 -16.51 -3.94
CA ILE A 151 0.50 -15.73 -5.11
C ILE A 151 1.32 -16.05 -6.37
N ASN A 152 2.07 -17.16 -6.37
CA ASN A 152 2.93 -17.61 -7.46
C ASN A 152 3.97 -16.56 -7.92
N ALA A 153 4.45 -15.69 -7.05
CA ALA A 153 5.34 -14.56 -7.39
C ALA A 153 6.76 -14.75 -6.83
N GLN A 154 7.30 -15.98 -6.88
CA GLN A 154 8.62 -16.31 -6.34
C GLN A 154 9.77 -15.93 -7.27
N THR A 155 9.52 -15.90 -8.58
CA THR A 155 10.54 -15.71 -9.63
C THR A 155 10.25 -14.52 -10.54
N HIS A 156 9.14 -13.82 -10.30
CA HIS A 156 8.67 -12.65 -11.03
C HIS A 156 7.86 -11.74 -10.09
N GLY A 157 7.45 -10.56 -10.57
CA GLY A 157 6.63 -9.64 -9.78
C GLY A 157 5.23 -10.16 -9.44
N ALA A 158 4.70 -9.70 -8.31
CA ALA A 158 3.33 -10.00 -7.89
C ALA A 158 2.30 -9.27 -8.76
N LYS A 159 1.11 -9.86 -8.88
CA LYS A 159 -0.06 -9.11 -9.37
C LYS A 159 -0.60 -8.26 -8.22
N VAL A 160 -0.78 -6.96 -8.48
CA VAL A 160 -1.20 -5.96 -7.48
C VAL A 160 -2.40 -5.20 -8.02
N TRP A 161 -3.43 -5.02 -7.20
CA TRP A 161 -4.61 -4.23 -7.54
C TRP A 161 -4.55 -2.89 -6.83
N ILE A 162 -4.62 -1.81 -7.62
CA ILE A 162 -4.56 -0.44 -7.13
C ILE A 162 -5.97 0.11 -7.05
N SER A 163 -6.40 0.58 -5.87
CA SER A 163 -7.75 1.11 -5.71
C SER A 163 -7.96 2.44 -6.44
N THR A 164 -9.12 2.60 -7.06
CA THR A 164 -9.44 3.78 -7.88
C THR A 164 -9.45 5.06 -7.04
N GLY A 165 -8.62 6.03 -7.43
CA GLY A 165 -8.51 7.37 -6.88
C GLY A 165 -7.81 7.50 -5.52
N LYS A 166 -7.73 6.40 -4.74
CA LYS A 166 -6.95 6.32 -3.50
C LYS A 166 -5.58 5.66 -3.68
N HIS A 167 -5.44 4.89 -4.75
CA HIS A 167 -4.22 4.18 -5.13
C HIS A 167 -3.66 3.21 -4.08
N ALA A 168 -4.45 2.81 -3.09
CA ALA A 168 -4.04 1.79 -2.13
C ALA A 168 -3.78 0.46 -2.85
N SER A 169 -2.71 -0.23 -2.46
CA SER A 169 -2.23 -1.44 -3.11
C SER A 169 -2.66 -2.71 -2.39
N PHE A 170 -3.19 -3.67 -3.15
CA PHE A 170 -3.71 -4.94 -2.64
C PHE A 170 -3.12 -6.13 -3.40
N LEU A 171 -2.86 -7.24 -2.70
CA LEU A 171 -2.41 -8.52 -3.24
C LEU A 171 -3.58 -9.46 -3.61
N ASP A 172 -4.82 -9.01 -3.38
CA ASP A 172 -6.04 -9.74 -3.70
C ASP A 172 -7.15 -8.77 -4.15
N GLU A 173 -7.78 -9.08 -5.29
CA GLU A 173 -8.82 -8.25 -5.90
C GLU A 173 -10.06 -8.09 -5.02
N GLU A 174 -10.50 -9.18 -4.39
CA GLU A 174 -11.70 -9.18 -3.54
C GLU A 174 -11.48 -8.39 -2.26
N LEU A 175 -10.26 -8.40 -1.74
CA LEU A 175 -9.87 -7.53 -0.63
C LEU A 175 -9.81 -6.06 -1.08
N CYS A 176 -9.31 -5.75 -2.28
CA CYS A 176 -9.36 -4.38 -2.80
C CYS A 176 -10.79 -3.84 -2.90
N LYS A 177 -11.72 -4.63 -3.45
CA LYS A 177 -13.15 -4.24 -3.56
C LYS A 177 -13.81 -3.91 -2.22
N ARG A 178 -13.21 -4.34 -1.11
CA ARG A 178 -13.75 -4.15 0.24
C ARG A 178 -13.01 -3.08 1.03
N GLY A 179 -11.69 -2.99 0.84
CA GLY A 179 -10.79 -1.94 1.32
C GLY A 179 -11.12 -1.31 2.68
N CYS A 180 -10.87 0.00 2.80
CA CYS A 180 -11.31 0.84 3.91
C CYS A 180 -12.20 2.00 3.42
N GLY A 181 -13.47 1.71 3.14
CA GLY A 181 -14.52 2.72 3.03
C GLY A 181 -14.31 3.75 1.92
N GLY A 182 -13.99 3.29 0.72
CA GLY A 182 -13.84 4.14 -0.47
C GLY A 182 -13.07 3.48 -1.62
N ASP A 183 -12.30 2.43 -1.32
CA ASP A 183 -11.58 1.66 -2.33
C ASP A 183 -12.53 0.96 -3.30
N ARG A 184 -12.18 1.01 -4.58
CA ARG A 184 -12.87 0.31 -5.66
C ARG A 184 -11.85 -0.25 -6.63
N CYS A 185 -11.95 -1.54 -6.91
CA CYS A 185 -11.18 -2.21 -7.95
C CYS A 185 -12.15 -2.80 -8.98
N GLU A 186 -12.74 -1.93 -9.79
CA GLU A 186 -13.68 -2.27 -10.85
C GLU A 186 -13.03 -1.97 -12.20
N GLU A 187 -13.38 -2.75 -13.23
CA GLU A 187 -12.87 -2.58 -14.60
C GLU A 187 -11.33 -2.50 -14.71
N MET A 188 -10.66 -3.26 -13.84
CA MET A 188 -9.21 -3.24 -13.72
C MET A 188 -8.54 -3.74 -14.99
N THR A 189 -7.53 -3.01 -15.44
CA THR A 189 -6.64 -3.40 -16.53
C THR A 189 -5.20 -3.35 -16.13
N GLU A 190 -4.41 -4.23 -16.73
CA GLU A 190 -2.97 -4.23 -16.53
C GLU A 190 -2.37 -2.91 -17.05
N LEU A 191 -1.54 -2.30 -16.22
CA LEU A 191 -0.73 -1.17 -16.60
C LEU A 191 0.35 -1.66 -17.58
N HIS A 192 0.24 -1.25 -18.84
CA HIS A 192 1.20 -1.60 -19.87
C HIS A 192 2.37 -0.62 -19.93
N ASN A 193 3.51 -1.07 -20.47
CA ASN A 193 4.74 -0.27 -20.64
C ASN A 193 5.33 0.24 -19.32
N VAL A 194 5.25 -0.56 -18.26
CA VAL A 194 5.91 -0.26 -16.99
C VAL A 194 7.41 -0.11 -17.21
N HIS A 195 7.93 1.06 -16.87
CA HIS A 195 9.35 1.34 -16.80
C HIS A 195 9.75 1.53 -15.34
N VAL A 196 10.83 0.86 -14.91
CA VAL A 196 11.33 0.98 -13.54
C VAL A 196 12.59 1.83 -13.52
N ILE A 197 12.58 2.86 -12.67
CA ILE A 197 13.74 3.73 -12.40
C ILE A 197 14.23 3.44 -10.98
N ASN A 198 15.51 3.06 -10.83
CA ASN A 198 16.13 2.95 -9.51
C ASN A 198 16.23 4.34 -8.85
N LEU A 199 15.63 4.52 -7.69
CA LEU A 199 15.71 5.73 -6.88
C LEU A 199 17.04 5.85 -6.15
N GLY A 200 17.72 4.73 -5.91
CA GLY A 200 18.77 4.59 -4.92
C GLY A 200 18.28 4.87 -3.50
N GLU A 201 19.23 5.12 -2.60
CA GLU A 201 18.96 5.43 -1.20
C GLU A 201 18.41 6.84 -0.95
N ALA A 202 17.68 6.99 0.16
CA ALA A 202 17.01 8.24 0.52
C ALA A 202 17.98 9.43 0.65
N ASP A 203 19.22 9.21 1.11
CA ASP A 203 20.27 10.21 1.26
C ASP A 203 21.27 10.25 0.08
N ALA A 204 21.19 9.29 -0.85
CA ALA A 204 22.01 9.21 -2.05
C ALA A 204 21.15 8.89 -3.30
N PRO A 205 20.24 9.80 -3.70
CA PRO A 205 19.30 9.53 -4.78
C PRO A 205 20.01 9.35 -6.13
N MET A 206 19.62 8.31 -6.85
CA MET A 206 20.05 8.02 -8.22
C MET A 206 19.10 8.63 -9.25
N ASN A 207 19.51 8.60 -10.53
CA ASN A 207 18.67 8.98 -11.68
C ASN A 207 17.99 10.35 -11.53
N GLY A 208 18.67 11.32 -10.91
CA GLY A 208 18.17 12.68 -10.70
C GLY A 208 16.94 12.77 -9.78
N ALA A 209 16.66 11.74 -8.97
CA ALA A 209 15.49 11.64 -8.09
C ALA A 209 15.57 12.53 -6.82
N VAL A 210 16.22 13.68 -6.90
CA VAL A 210 16.40 14.63 -5.78
C VAL A 210 15.07 15.13 -5.19
N TRP A 211 13.97 15.03 -5.93
CA TRP A 211 12.62 15.33 -5.44
C TRP A 211 12.08 14.31 -4.42
N ALA A 212 12.68 13.13 -4.29
CA ALA A 212 12.20 12.12 -3.33
C ALA A 212 12.30 12.59 -1.87
N GLN A 213 13.23 13.50 -1.60
CA GLN A 213 13.42 14.14 -0.29
C GLN A 213 12.49 15.34 -0.05
N SER A 214 11.64 15.69 -1.02
CA SER A 214 10.81 16.89 -0.93
C SER A 214 9.73 16.79 0.14
N ALA A 215 9.56 17.85 0.92
CA ALA A 215 8.46 17.98 1.87
C ALA A 215 7.08 18.16 1.23
N ALA A 216 7.01 18.25 -0.10
CA ALA A 216 5.76 18.30 -0.85
C ALA A 216 5.03 16.96 -0.88
N TRP A 217 5.73 15.83 -0.68
CA TRP A 217 5.11 14.52 -0.61
C TRP A 217 4.27 14.34 0.67
N PRO A 218 2.99 13.95 0.57
CA PRO A 218 2.22 13.55 1.74
C PRO A 218 2.94 12.43 2.50
N GLY A 219 3.23 12.64 3.78
CA GLY A 219 3.93 11.64 4.59
C GLY A 219 5.43 11.46 4.33
N LEU A 220 6.05 12.31 3.48
CA LEU A 220 7.47 12.28 3.09
C LEU A 220 7.92 10.94 2.47
N LEU A 221 8.06 10.89 1.14
CA LEU A 221 8.54 9.70 0.43
C LEU A 221 9.87 9.16 1.01
N SER A 222 10.82 10.04 1.35
CA SER A 222 12.07 9.64 2.00
C SER A 222 11.88 8.87 3.32
N THR A 223 10.80 9.12 4.08
CA THR A 223 10.51 8.33 5.29
C THR A 223 10.12 6.90 4.94
N LYS A 224 9.36 6.70 3.85
CA LYS A 224 9.02 5.37 3.34
C LYS A 224 10.26 4.62 2.83
N MET A 225 11.16 5.31 2.14
CA MET A 225 12.42 4.73 1.63
C MET A 225 13.38 4.23 2.71
N THR A 226 13.31 4.79 3.92
CA THR A 226 14.23 4.42 5.02
C THR A 226 13.76 3.24 5.87
N ARG A 227 12.57 2.67 5.61
CA ARG A 227 12.00 1.62 6.45
C ARG A 227 11.82 0.30 5.70
N SER A 228 12.12 -0.79 6.40
CA SER A 228 11.73 -2.13 5.98
C SER A 228 10.26 -2.38 6.34
N ASP A 229 9.49 -2.88 5.37
CA ASP A 229 8.15 -3.40 5.59
C ASP A 229 8.20 -4.82 6.17
N MET A 230 9.32 -5.53 5.95
CA MET A 230 9.54 -6.93 6.31
C MET A 230 10.09 -7.09 7.73
N ARG A 231 9.47 -6.39 8.69
CA ARG A 231 9.90 -6.37 10.09
C ARG A 231 9.69 -7.72 10.78
N ALA A 232 10.58 -8.07 11.70
CA ALA A 232 10.57 -9.36 12.41
C ALA A 232 9.20 -9.77 13.02
N PRO A 233 8.41 -8.88 13.67
CA PRO A 233 7.09 -9.27 14.17
C PRO A 233 6.11 -9.67 13.06
N LEU A 234 6.17 -8.99 11.91
CA LEU A 234 5.31 -9.26 10.77
C LEU A 234 5.68 -10.59 10.11
N LEU A 235 6.98 -10.83 9.89
CA LEU A 235 7.48 -12.11 9.39
C LEU A 235 7.13 -13.27 10.33
N THR A 236 7.33 -13.09 11.64
CA THR A 236 6.99 -14.10 12.65
C THR A 236 5.51 -14.47 12.58
N ARG A 237 4.63 -13.49 12.44
CA ARG A 237 3.19 -13.74 12.28
C ARG A 237 2.92 -14.51 10.99
N LEU A 238 3.49 -14.10 9.87
CA LEU A 238 3.29 -14.78 8.60
C LEU A 238 3.73 -16.25 8.65
N GLU A 239 4.79 -16.58 9.40
CA GLU A 239 5.22 -17.96 9.64
C GLU A 239 4.23 -18.83 10.43
N THR A 240 3.24 -18.23 11.09
CA THR A 240 2.21 -18.95 11.84
C THR A 240 0.88 -19.10 11.10
N LEU A 241 0.75 -18.42 9.96
CA LEU A 241 -0.46 -18.47 9.13
C LEU A 241 -0.39 -19.63 8.12
N PRO A 242 -1.53 -20.12 7.62
CA PRO A 242 -1.55 -21.05 6.50
C PRO A 242 -0.76 -20.50 5.30
N ASP A 243 0.00 -21.36 4.62
CA ASP A 243 0.80 -20.98 3.45
C ASP A 243 -0.03 -20.52 2.25
N THR A 244 -1.36 -20.59 2.33
CA THR A 244 -2.32 -20.14 1.32
C THR A 244 -2.89 -18.75 1.58
N ASP A 245 -2.54 -18.11 2.71
CA ASP A 245 -3.24 -16.91 3.15
C ASP A 245 -2.56 -15.62 2.67
N VAL A 246 -3.39 -14.70 2.18
CA VAL A 246 -3.07 -13.27 2.09
C VAL A 246 -3.59 -12.61 3.37
N ALA A 247 -2.69 -12.10 4.19
CA ALA A 247 -3.01 -11.62 5.52
C ALA A 247 -2.94 -10.10 5.60
N TRP A 248 -3.82 -9.48 6.39
CA TRP A 248 -3.68 -8.07 6.77
C TRP A 248 -2.37 -7.88 7.53
N ALA A 249 -1.54 -6.89 7.22
CA ALA A 249 -0.29 -6.67 7.93
C ALA A 249 -0.53 -6.25 9.40
N ASN A 250 -1.54 -5.40 9.64
CA ASN A 250 -1.88 -4.82 10.94
C ASN A 250 -3.31 -5.23 11.39
N PRO A 251 -3.54 -6.49 11.80
CA PRO A 251 -4.88 -7.02 12.07
C PRO A 251 -5.61 -6.31 13.23
N GLU A 252 -4.90 -5.67 14.15
CA GLU A 252 -5.47 -4.89 15.25
C GLU A 252 -6.20 -3.63 14.80
N LYS A 253 -5.97 -3.16 13.57
CA LYS A 253 -6.65 -1.99 12.98
C LYS A 253 -8.04 -2.33 12.42
N ARG A 254 -8.34 -3.61 12.20
CA ARG A 254 -9.59 -4.09 11.57
C ARG A 254 -10.89 -3.63 12.26
N PRO A 255 -11.00 -3.59 13.61
CA PRO A 255 -12.24 -3.15 14.25
C PRO A 255 -12.62 -1.70 13.88
N ALA A 256 -11.63 -0.82 13.73
CA ALA A 256 -11.86 0.56 13.33
C ALA A 256 -12.33 0.62 11.86
N GLN A 257 -11.71 -0.17 10.98
CA GLN A 257 -12.07 -0.24 9.56
C GLN A 257 -13.50 -0.72 9.34
N ALA A 258 -13.97 -1.72 10.08
CA ALA A 258 -15.36 -2.19 9.98
C ALA A 258 -16.36 -1.08 10.29
N THR A 259 -16.04 -0.21 11.25
CA THR A 259 -16.84 0.95 11.62
C THR A 259 -16.80 2.03 10.52
N ILE A 260 -15.62 2.29 9.96
CA ILE A 260 -15.43 3.26 8.88
C ILE A 260 -16.15 2.80 7.61
N ALA A 261 -16.03 1.52 7.24
CA ALA A 261 -16.73 0.93 6.10
C ALA A 261 -18.26 1.04 6.25
N ALA A 262 -18.81 0.72 7.43
CA ALA A 262 -20.23 0.91 7.71
C ALA A 262 -20.66 2.39 7.66
N GLY A 263 -19.79 3.30 8.12
CA GLY A 263 -20.01 4.75 8.00
C GLY A 263 -20.00 5.23 6.55
N SER A 264 -19.03 4.79 5.74
CA SER A 264 -18.90 5.16 4.33
C SER A 264 -20.12 4.76 3.52
N THR A 265 -20.60 3.51 3.66
CA THR A 265 -21.82 3.04 3.00
C THR A 265 -23.06 3.83 3.41
N THR A 266 -23.15 4.27 4.67
CA THR A 266 -24.23 5.15 5.13
C THR A 266 -24.13 6.54 4.49
N ILE A 267 -22.93 7.11 4.40
CA ILE A 267 -22.73 8.44 3.81
C ILE A 267 -22.90 8.40 2.30
N ASP A 268 -22.41 7.37 1.62
CA ASP A 268 -22.59 7.20 0.18
C ASP A 268 -24.07 6.93 -0.14
N ALA A 269 -24.78 6.16 0.70
CA ALA A 269 -26.23 6.02 0.60
C ALA A 269 -26.96 7.37 0.82
N LEU A 270 -26.46 8.27 1.66
CA LEU A 270 -27.01 9.61 1.86
C LEU A 270 -26.65 10.58 0.73
N ALA A 271 -25.42 10.53 0.20
CA ALA A 271 -24.97 11.32 -0.95
C ALA A 271 -25.68 10.86 -2.24
N MET A 272 -25.95 9.57 -2.35
CA MET A 272 -26.79 8.99 -3.40
C MET A 272 -28.30 9.06 -3.08
N SER A 273 -28.71 9.43 -1.87
CA SER A 273 -30.14 9.61 -1.52
C SER A 273 -30.76 10.81 -2.26
N ASP A 274 -29.95 11.75 -2.76
CA ASP A 274 -30.40 12.80 -3.68
C ASP A 274 -30.57 12.27 -5.12
N ARG A 275 -30.06 11.06 -5.43
CA ARG A 275 -30.19 10.37 -6.73
C ARG A 275 -30.32 8.84 -6.56
N LYS A 276 -31.56 8.40 -6.26
CA LYS A 276 -32.13 7.02 -6.41
C LYS A 276 -32.23 6.15 -5.15
N THR A 277 -33.41 6.24 -4.54
CA THR A 277 -33.91 5.51 -3.34
C THR A 277 -34.24 4.02 -3.53
N ASN A 278 -33.74 3.27 -4.53
CA ASN A 278 -34.22 1.88 -4.76
C ASN A 278 -33.17 0.75 -4.83
N THR A 279 -31.87 1.03 -4.63
CA THR A 279 -30.82 -0.01 -4.76
C THR A 279 -30.14 -0.41 -3.44
N ALA A 280 -30.63 0.08 -2.30
CA ALA A 280 -29.99 -0.15 -0.99
C ALA A 280 -30.28 -1.53 -0.34
N LEU A 281 -30.84 -2.50 -1.09
CA LEU A 281 -31.32 -3.76 -0.51
C LEU A 281 -30.57 -5.03 -0.98
N VAL A 282 -29.54 -4.91 -1.85
CA VAL A 282 -28.95 -6.10 -2.52
C VAL A 282 -27.57 -6.53 -1.99
N ILE A 283 -26.94 -5.80 -1.07
CA ILE A 283 -25.59 -6.15 -0.52
C ILE A 283 -25.64 -6.42 0.99
N ALA A 284 -26.64 -7.18 1.43
CA ALA A 284 -26.81 -7.55 2.85
C ALA A 284 -26.99 -9.07 3.09
N THR A 285 -26.83 -9.92 2.09
CA THR A 285 -27.46 -11.24 2.12
C THR A 285 -26.61 -12.38 2.72
N ASP A 286 -25.36 -12.58 2.29
CA ASP A 286 -24.57 -13.80 2.62
C ASP A 286 -24.48 -14.26 4.10
N HIS A 287 -23.83 -13.43 4.94
CA HIS A 287 -23.39 -13.82 6.29
C HIS A 287 -23.52 -12.72 7.36
N THR A 288 -23.96 -11.53 6.97
CA THR A 288 -24.06 -10.36 7.84
C THR A 288 -25.44 -10.20 8.48
N SER A 289 -26.50 -10.76 7.88
CA SER A 289 -27.88 -10.61 8.38
C SER A 289 -28.07 -11.17 9.79
N ASN A 290 -27.47 -12.34 10.10
CA ASN A 290 -27.56 -12.92 11.44
C ASN A 290 -26.77 -12.14 12.51
N ALA A 291 -25.68 -11.47 12.12
CA ALA A 291 -24.86 -10.67 13.04
C ALA A 291 -25.46 -9.27 13.24
N LEU A 292 -26.03 -8.68 12.19
CA LEU A 292 -26.71 -7.39 12.22
C LEU A 292 -28.09 -7.49 12.87
N ASP A 293 -28.86 -8.57 12.68
CA ASP A 293 -30.12 -8.76 13.40
C ASP A 293 -29.88 -8.95 14.91
N LYS A 294 -28.81 -9.65 15.30
CA LYS A 294 -28.41 -9.76 16.71
C LYS A 294 -27.95 -8.41 17.28
N SER A 295 -27.11 -7.69 16.54
CA SER A 295 -26.61 -6.37 16.96
C SER A 295 -27.72 -5.32 17.01
N TYR A 296 -28.61 -5.29 16.02
CA TYR A 296 -29.78 -4.43 15.95
C TYR A 296 -30.79 -4.78 17.06
N GLY A 297 -31.04 -6.06 17.31
CA GLY A 297 -31.84 -6.53 18.43
C GLY A 297 -31.28 -6.09 19.77
N ALA A 298 -29.96 -6.19 19.97
CA ALA A 298 -29.28 -5.75 21.18
C ALA A 298 -29.33 -4.23 21.36
N VAL A 299 -29.08 -3.45 20.30
CA VAL A 299 -29.13 -1.98 20.32
C VAL A 299 -30.55 -1.48 20.54
N LYS A 300 -31.55 -2.05 19.85
CA LYS A 300 -32.98 -1.72 20.06
C LYS A 300 -33.42 -2.07 21.47
N GLY A 301 -32.95 -3.20 22.02
CA GLY A 301 -33.16 -3.59 23.41
C GLY A 301 -32.54 -2.60 24.41
N ALA A 302 -31.31 -2.16 24.16
CA ALA A 302 -30.61 -1.19 25.00
C ALA A 302 -31.28 0.19 24.96
N ILE A 303 -31.64 0.69 23.77
CA ILE A 303 -32.36 1.96 23.58
C ILE A 303 -33.74 1.92 24.24
N GLY A 304 -34.50 0.83 24.04
CA GLY A 304 -35.79 0.63 24.68
C GLY A 304 -35.70 0.60 26.20
N THR A 305 -34.64 -0.01 26.75
CA THR A 305 -34.37 -0.04 28.18
C THR A 305 -34.01 1.35 28.74
N SER A 306 -33.16 2.10 28.04
CA SER A 306 -32.84 3.50 28.39
C SER A 306 -34.08 4.39 28.37
N LEU A 307 -34.89 4.35 27.30
CA LEU A 307 -36.13 5.12 27.20
C LEU A 307 -37.11 4.80 28.35
N LYS A 308 -37.24 3.52 28.70
CA LYS A 308 -38.12 3.07 29.79
C LYS A 308 -37.63 3.56 31.15
N ASN A 309 -36.32 3.53 31.39
CA ASN A 309 -35.71 3.99 32.64
C ASN A 309 -35.79 5.53 32.78
N THR A 310 -35.47 6.28 31.72
CA THR A 310 -35.65 7.74 31.69
C THR A 310 -37.11 8.14 31.87
N GLY A 311 -38.05 7.43 31.21
CA GLY A 311 -39.48 7.66 31.38
C GLY A 311 -39.97 7.42 32.81
N ARG A 312 -39.48 6.37 33.49
CA ARG A 312 -39.77 6.13 34.91
C ARG A 312 -39.20 7.23 35.81
N PHE A 313 -37.97 7.65 35.57
CA PHE A 313 -37.33 8.72 36.32
C PHE A 313 -38.12 10.04 36.22
N LEU A 314 -38.54 10.42 35.01
CA LEU A 314 -39.31 11.64 34.77
C LEU A 314 -40.74 11.57 35.31
N ARG A 315 -41.37 10.39 35.34
CA ARG A 315 -42.72 10.20 35.90
C ARG A 315 -42.75 10.02 37.42
N GLY A 316 -41.64 9.58 38.02
CA GLY A 316 -41.50 9.43 39.48
C GLY A 316 -41.17 10.72 40.22
N GLY A 317 -40.90 11.82 39.49
CA GLY A 317 -40.45 13.10 40.05
C GLY A 317 -41.56 14.07 40.48
N LYS A 318 -42.77 13.61 40.83
CA LYS A 318 -43.78 14.46 41.49
C LYS A 318 -43.84 14.16 42.98
N ARG A 319 -43.07 14.98 43.71
CA ARG A 319 -43.24 15.48 45.09
C ARG A 319 -44.42 14.90 45.89
N GLU A 320 -44.10 14.22 46.99
CA GLU A 320 -44.77 14.46 48.26
C GLU A 320 -43.92 15.46 49.06
N SER A 321 -44.41 16.70 49.12
CA SER A 321 -44.01 17.72 50.08
C SER A 321 -45.29 18.21 50.73
N GLU A 322 -45.25 18.44 52.05
CA GLU A 322 -46.37 18.75 52.96
C GLU A 322 -47.11 17.47 53.39
N GLU A 323 -47.12 17.06 54.66
CA GLU A 323 -47.58 17.81 55.83
C GLU A 323 -47.23 17.01 57.09
N ASN A 324 -46.37 17.53 57.98
CA ASN A 324 -46.41 17.09 59.39
C ASN A 324 -45.80 18.15 60.31
N ARG A 325 -46.67 19.05 60.78
CA ARG A 325 -46.39 20.08 61.78
C ARG A 325 -46.89 19.55 63.13
N PRO A 326 -46.02 19.28 64.13
CA PRO A 326 -46.48 18.82 65.43
C PRO A 326 -47.16 19.96 66.19
N LYS A 327 -48.39 19.71 66.65
CA LYS A 327 -49.12 20.60 67.57
C LYS A 327 -48.51 20.50 68.96
N SER A 328 -48.15 21.66 69.50
CA SER A 328 -47.87 21.90 70.91
C SER A 328 -49.17 21.82 71.71
N THR A 329 -49.18 21.02 72.79
CA THR A 329 -50.10 21.19 73.91
C THR A 329 -49.34 20.99 75.23
N ARG A 330 -49.70 21.86 76.18
CA ARG A 330 -49.31 21.92 77.59
C ARG A 330 -49.54 20.61 78.34
#